data_AF-A0A958I2A5-F1
#
_entry.id   AF-A0A958I2A5-F1
#
_cell.length_a   1.000
_cell.length_b   1.000
_cell.length_c   1.000
_cell.angle_alpha   90.00
_cell.angle_beta   90.00
_cell.angle_gamma   90.00
#
_symmetry.space_group_name_H-M   'P 1'
#
loop_
_entity.id
_entity.type
_entity.pdbx_description
1 polymer ?
#
loop_
_entity_poly.entity_id
_entity_poly.type
_entity_poly.pdbx_seq_one_letter_code
_entity_poly.pdbx_strand_id
1 'polypeptide(L)'
;MSKSSYSNTIFCWSATLLLCCFFAVPAAAENWPQWRGSQMNGIGSAENAPIKWDRETNVIWRFALPGPAPSTPVIWGERIFLTSESGGNSLLMAIRTDGKKLWQRVIGQNNRDIRQGESNATAPSPVTDGKHVWAFLGTGELVCFSLDGELVWETNLENRYGEFNTYWGFATSPLLDGDRLYLQLLHENAQLVLALDKSTGNEIWKQNRATDARSECLHSYASPVMYRHNGLTQLITHGADYVV
;
A
#
# COMPACT_ATOMS: atom_id res chain seq x y z
N MET A 1 -91.06 2.70 -33.28
CA MET A 1 -90.44 1.37 -33.07
C MET A 1 -88.95 1.59 -32.83
N SER A 2 -88.53 1.43 -31.58
CA SER A 2 -87.20 1.73 -31.06
C SER A 2 -86.23 0.57 -31.29
N LYS A 3 -84.99 0.85 -31.70
CA LYS A 3 -83.86 -0.07 -31.63
C LYS A 3 -82.76 0.60 -30.81
N SER A 4 -82.46 0.06 -29.63
CA SER A 4 -81.31 0.46 -28.82
C SER A 4 -80.08 -0.35 -29.23
N SER A 5 -78.95 0.34 -29.37
CA SER A 5 -77.63 -0.24 -29.62
C SER A 5 -76.96 -0.58 -28.29
N TYR A 6 -76.44 -1.81 -28.14
CA TYR A 6 -75.62 -2.22 -27.01
C TYR A 6 -74.14 -2.11 -27.38
N SER A 7 -73.38 -1.37 -26.57
CA SER A 7 -71.92 -1.25 -26.65
C SER A 7 -71.27 -2.33 -25.77
N ASN A 8 -70.39 -3.16 -26.35
CA ASN A 8 -69.56 -4.12 -25.62
C ASN A 8 -68.19 -3.48 -25.32
N THR A 9 -67.93 -3.15 -24.06
CA THR A 9 -66.60 -2.78 -23.57
C THR A 9 -65.86 -4.03 -23.11
N ILE A 10 -64.81 -4.41 -23.84
CA ILE A 10 -63.86 -5.47 -23.46
C ILE A 10 -62.82 -4.85 -22.51
N PHE A 11 -62.81 -5.28 -21.25
CA PHE A 11 -61.77 -4.91 -20.27
C PHE A 11 -60.55 -5.83 -20.48
N CYS A 12 -59.49 -5.30 -21.10
CA CYS A 12 -58.22 -5.99 -21.27
C CYS A 12 -57.39 -5.80 -19.98
N TRP A 13 -57.19 -6.86 -19.20
CA TRP A 13 -56.30 -6.85 -18.04
C TRP A 13 -54.86 -7.04 -18.50
N SER A 14 -54.12 -5.94 -18.65
CA SER A 14 -52.68 -5.99 -18.91
C SER A 14 -51.95 -6.32 -17.60
N ALA A 15 -51.49 -7.55 -17.45
CA ALA A 15 -50.58 -7.96 -16.39
C ALA A 15 -49.17 -7.40 -16.66
N THR A 16 -48.80 -6.32 -15.99
CA THR A 16 -47.43 -5.77 -16.05
C THR A 16 -46.49 -6.68 -15.24
N LEU A 17 -45.70 -7.50 -15.94
CA LEU A 17 -44.60 -8.25 -15.34
C LEU A 17 -43.49 -7.26 -14.93
N LEU A 18 -43.37 -6.96 -13.64
CA LEU A 18 -42.23 -6.23 -13.08
C LEU A 18 -41.00 -7.15 -13.11
N LEU A 19 -40.15 -6.96 -14.12
CA LEU A 19 -38.86 -7.63 -14.21
C LEU A 19 -37.91 -6.99 -13.17
N CYS A 20 -37.87 -7.56 -11.96
CA CYS A 20 -36.86 -7.21 -10.96
C CYS A 20 -35.49 -7.72 -11.42
N CYS A 21 -34.75 -6.90 -12.16
CA CYS A 21 -33.33 -7.10 -12.40
C CYS A 21 -32.60 -6.98 -11.05
N PHE A 22 -32.30 -8.13 -10.43
CA PHE A 22 -31.31 -8.20 -9.36
C PHE A 22 -29.95 -7.84 -9.94
N PHE A 23 -29.53 -6.58 -9.79
CA PHE A 23 -28.13 -6.21 -9.96
C PHE A 23 -27.35 -6.84 -8.82
N ALA A 24 -26.62 -7.92 -9.12
CA ALA A 24 -25.62 -8.44 -8.21
C ALA A 24 -24.56 -7.35 -8.04
N VAL A 25 -24.53 -6.69 -6.89
CA VAL A 25 -23.42 -5.82 -6.52
C VAL A 25 -22.21 -6.74 -6.38
N PRO A 26 -21.16 -6.59 -7.21
CA PRO A 26 -19.95 -7.39 -7.02
C PRO A 26 -19.43 -7.09 -5.61
N ALA A 27 -19.23 -8.13 -4.81
CA ALA A 27 -18.57 -8.00 -3.53
C ALA A 27 -17.13 -7.54 -3.79
N ALA A 28 -16.89 -6.25 -3.69
CA ALA A 28 -15.54 -5.70 -3.78
C ALA A 28 -14.77 -6.14 -2.53
N ALA A 29 -13.64 -6.82 -2.73
CA ALA A 29 -12.73 -7.11 -1.65
C ALA A 29 -12.24 -5.80 -1.01
N GLU A 30 -11.89 -5.87 0.27
CA GLU A 30 -11.31 -4.74 0.99
C GLU A 30 -10.00 -4.29 0.34
N ASN A 31 -9.79 -2.96 0.27
CA ASN A 31 -8.50 -2.40 -0.12
C ASN A 31 -7.49 -2.54 1.04
N TRP A 32 -6.25 -2.87 0.70
CA TRP A 32 -5.13 -2.95 1.64
C TRP A 32 -4.04 -1.93 1.23
N PRO A 33 -4.26 -0.62 1.43
CA PRO A 33 -3.45 0.42 0.80
C PRO A 33 -2.03 0.56 1.33
N GLN A 34 -1.71 -0.02 2.49
CA GLN A 34 -0.47 0.22 3.24
C GLN A 34 -0.06 -1.06 4.00
N TRP A 35 1.16 -1.10 4.53
CA TRP A 35 1.73 -2.27 5.21
C TRP A 35 0.78 -2.99 6.20
N ARG A 36 0.07 -2.22 7.05
CA ARG A 36 -0.87 -2.75 8.06
C ARG A 36 -2.35 -2.60 7.70
N GLY A 37 -2.66 -2.43 6.41
CA GLY A 37 -4.01 -2.31 5.90
C GLY A 37 -4.65 -0.94 6.13
N SER A 38 -5.92 -0.83 5.75
CA SER A 38 -6.69 0.42 5.75
C SER A 38 -6.80 1.06 7.13
N GLN A 39 -6.93 0.23 8.18
CA GLN A 39 -7.05 0.64 9.57
C GLN A 39 -5.72 0.62 10.33
N MET A 40 -4.61 0.31 9.64
CA MET A 40 -3.27 0.24 10.22
C MET A 40 -3.15 -0.72 11.41
N ASN A 41 -4.00 -1.76 11.49
CA ASN A 41 -4.04 -2.73 12.60
C ASN A 41 -3.63 -4.15 12.19
N GLY A 42 -3.39 -4.41 10.89
CA GLY A 42 -3.01 -5.72 10.37
C GLY A 42 -4.14 -6.76 10.40
N ILE A 43 -5.40 -6.34 10.50
CA ILE A 43 -6.57 -7.22 10.53
C ILE A 43 -7.36 -7.05 9.24
N GLY A 44 -7.56 -8.15 8.50
CA GLY A 44 -8.43 -8.17 7.32
C GLY A 44 -9.88 -8.54 7.68
N SER A 45 -10.82 -8.13 6.82
CA SER A 45 -12.26 -8.38 6.98
C SER A 45 -12.75 -9.77 6.53
N ALA A 46 -11.87 -10.65 6.06
CA ALA A 46 -12.27 -11.97 5.55
C ALA A 46 -12.75 -12.90 6.69
N GLU A 47 -14.04 -13.20 6.72
CA GLU A 47 -14.64 -14.10 7.73
C GLU A 47 -14.25 -15.57 7.53
N ASN A 48 -14.13 -16.00 6.27
CA ASN A 48 -13.91 -17.41 5.90
C ASN A 48 -12.56 -17.61 5.19
N ALA A 49 -11.49 -16.98 5.72
CA ALA A 49 -10.15 -17.14 5.17
C ALA A 49 -9.69 -18.62 5.28
N PRO A 50 -9.08 -19.20 4.23
CA PRO A 50 -8.62 -20.58 4.27
C PRO A 50 -7.51 -20.75 5.32
N ILE A 51 -7.75 -21.59 6.33
CA ILE A 51 -6.79 -21.89 7.42
C ILE A 51 -5.88 -23.08 7.12
N LYS A 52 -6.06 -23.72 5.96
CA LYS A 52 -5.20 -24.79 5.43
C LYS A 52 -4.72 -24.37 4.06
N TRP A 53 -3.41 -24.45 3.81
CA TRP A 53 -2.82 -24.06 2.54
C TRP A 53 -1.53 -24.85 2.32
N ASP A 54 -1.25 -25.15 1.06
CA ASP A 54 0.05 -25.69 0.63
C ASP A 54 0.38 -25.15 -0.76
N ARG A 55 1.17 -25.88 -1.56
CA ARG A 55 1.51 -25.42 -2.90
C ARG A 55 0.37 -25.50 -3.91
N GLU A 56 -0.65 -26.30 -3.65
CA GLU A 56 -1.73 -26.64 -4.58
C GLU A 56 -3.10 -26.39 -3.93
N THR A 57 -3.23 -26.64 -2.63
CA THR A 57 -4.45 -26.50 -1.85
C THR A 57 -4.73 -25.03 -1.51
N ASN A 58 -5.96 -24.57 -1.81
CA ASN A 58 -6.44 -23.21 -1.54
C ASN A 58 -5.56 -22.10 -2.18
N VAL A 59 -4.92 -22.42 -3.32
CA VAL A 59 -4.16 -21.48 -4.16
C VAL A 59 -4.94 -21.18 -5.43
N ILE A 60 -5.35 -19.92 -5.64
CA ILE A 60 -6.09 -19.51 -6.85
C ILE A 60 -5.15 -19.31 -8.03
N TRP A 61 -4.00 -18.69 -7.79
CA TRP A 61 -2.97 -18.46 -8.80
C TRP A 61 -1.60 -18.24 -8.15
N ARG A 62 -0.56 -18.24 -8.98
CA ARG A 62 0.82 -17.97 -8.60
C ARG A 62 1.47 -17.03 -9.59
N PHE A 63 2.36 -16.19 -9.08
CA PHE A 63 3.17 -15.30 -9.88
C PHE A 63 4.64 -15.55 -9.57
N ALA A 64 5.43 -15.86 -10.59
CA ALA A 64 6.88 -16.00 -10.43
C ALA A 64 7.50 -14.60 -10.32
N LEU A 65 8.07 -14.29 -9.16
CA LEU A 65 8.78 -13.03 -8.94
C LEU A 65 10.15 -13.04 -9.62
N PRO A 66 10.63 -11.88 -10.11
CA PRO A 66 11.93 -11.79 -10.78
C PRO A 66 13.12 -11.94 -9.81
N GLY A 67 12.88 -11.79 -8.51
CA GLY A 67 13.86 -11.93 -7.44
C GLY A 67 13.19 -11.83 -6.06
N PRO A 68 13.98 -11.72 -4.98
CA PRO A 68 13.44 -11.57 -3.62
C PRO A 68 12.59 -10.30 -3.47
N ALA A 69 11.47 -10.42 -2.74
CA ALA A 69 10.50 -9.35 -2.49
C ALA A 69 10.05 -9.37 -1.01
N PRO A 70 10.86 -8.84 -0.08
CA PRO A 70 10.53 -8.82 1.35
C PRO A 70 9.39 -7.85 1.72
N SER A 71 8.99 -6.94 0.82
CA SER A 71 7.87 -6.05 1.07
C SER A 71 6.53 -6.79 1.22
N THR A 72 5.62 -6.18 1.97
CA THR A 72 4.22 -6.61 1.98
C THR A 72 3.51 -5.99 0.78
N PRO A 73 2.77 -6.79 -0.02
CA PRO A 73 1.98 -6.24 -1.12
C PRO A 73 0.84 -5.36 -0.59
N VAL A 74 0.56 -4.28 -1.31
CA VAL A 74 -0.63 -3.43 -1.09
C VAL A 74 -1.63 -3.61 -2.21
N ILE A 75 -2.92 -3.50 -1.88
CA ILE A 75 -4.03 -3.83 -2.78
C ILE A 75 -4.96 -2.64 -2.88
N TRP A 76 -5.29 -2.25 -4.11
CA TRP A 76 -6.35 -1.28 -4.38
C TRP A 76 -7.18 -1.67 -5.59
N GLY A 77 -8.46 -1.97 -5.37
CA GLY A 77 -9.33 -2.58 -6.36
C GLY A 77 -8.74 -3.90 -6.88
N GLU A 78 -8.57 -4.01 -8.18
CA GLU A 78 -7.98 -5.19 -8.82
C GLU A 78 -6.45 -5.13 -8.96
N ARG A 79 -5.78 -4.15 -8.37
CA ARG A 79 -4.33 -3.96 -8.50
C ARG A 79 -3.61 -4.32 -7.19
N ILE A 80 -2.55 -5.10 -7.33
CA ILE A 80 -1.60 -5.48 -6.29
C ILE A 80 -0.28 -4.78 -6.64
N PHE A 81 0.26 -4.01 -5.69
CA PHE A 81 1.55 -3.34 -5.82
C PHE A 81 2.55 -3.91 -4.82
N LEU A 82 3.77 -4.15 -5.27
CA LEU A 82 4.86 -4.65 -4.43
C LEU A 82 6.21 -4.26 -5.04
N THR A 83 7.25 -4.35 -4.23
CA THR A 83 8.64 -4.14 -4.65
C THR A 83 9.39 -5.47 -4.69
N SER A 84 10.32 -5.60 -5.62
CA SER A 84 11.12 -6.82 -5.81
C SER A 84 12.51 -6.45 -6.32
N GLU A 85 13.46 -7.36 -6.20
CA GLU A 85 14.79 -7.23 -6.81
C GLU A 85 14.86 -7.95 -8.17
N SER A 86 15.76 -7.49 -9.05
CA SER A 86 16.21 -8.24 -10.23
C SER A 86 17.58 -7.77 -10.74
N GLY A 87 18.60 -8.62 -10.61
CA GLY A 87 19.94 -8.37 -11.14
C GLY A 87 20.61 -7.11 -10.57
N GLY A 88 20.43 -6.84 -9.27
CA GLY A 88 20.93 -5.64 -8.59
C GLY A 88 20.06 -4.40 -8.74
N ASN A 89 18.92 -4.50 -9.45
CA ASN A 89 17.94 -3.42 -9.56
C ASN A 89 16.79 -3.63 -8.58
N SER A 90 16.28 -2.54 -8.04
CA SER A 90 15.02 -2.51 -7.28
C SER A 90 13.86 -2.18 -8.22
N LEU A 91 12.77 -2.92 -8.08
CA LEU A 91 11.61 -2.85 -8.94
C LEU A 91 10.38 -2.44 -8.14
N LEU A 92 9.51 -1.65 -8.77
CA LEU A 92 8.11 -1.51 -8.39
C LEU A 92 7.26 -2.25 -9.43
N MET A 93 6.34 -3.08 -8.97
CA MET A 93 5.51 -3.94 -9.81
C MET A 93 4.04 -3.71 -9.53
N ALA A 94 3.23 -3.77 -10.59
CA ALA A 94 1.79 -3.91 -10.48
C ALA A 94 1.33 -5.22 -11.13
N ILE A 95 0.54 -5.97 -10.38
CA ILE A 95 -0.04 -7.25 -10.76
C ILE A 95 -1.55 -7.14 -10.55
N ARG A 96 -2.34 -7.69 -11.47
CA ARG A 96 -3.79 -7.76 -11.30
C ARG A 96 -4.16 -8.91 -10.36
N THR A 97 -5.28 -8.81 -9.67
CA THR A 97 -5.78 -9.84 -8.74
C THR A 97 -6.07 -11.21 -9.39
N ASP A 98 -5.99 -11.33 -10.72
CA ASP A 98 -6.01 -12.60 -11.47
C ASP A 98 -4.61 -13.14 -11.83
N GLY A 99 -3.55 -12.54 -11.29
CA GLY A 99 -2.16 -12.96 -11.48
C GLY A 99 -1.49 -12.40 -12.74
N LYS A 100 -2.14 -11.53 -13.52
CA LYS A 100 -1.51 -10.93 -14.70
C LYS A 100 -0.62 -9.75 -14.33
N LYS A 101 0.62 -9.74 -14.81
CA LYS A 101 1.50 -8.56 -14.72
C LYS A 101 0.87 -7.40 -15.50
N LEU A 102 0.67 -6.26 -14.86
CA LEU A 102 0.25 -5.02 -15.51
C LEU A 102 1.48 -4.25 -15.98
N TRP A 103 2.41 -3.97 -15.07
CA TRP A 103 3.66 -3.28 -15.37
C TRP A 103 4.74 -3.56 -14.34
N GLN A 104 5.97 -3.22 -14.69
CA GLN A 104 7.15 -3.24 -13.83
C GLN A 104 8.04 -2.04 -14.18
N ARG A 105 8.63 -1.40 -13.17
CA ARG A 105 9.54 -0.26 -13.32
C ARG A 105 10.77 -0.48 -12.46
N VAL A 106 11.93 -0.13 -13.01
CA VAL A 106 13.16 -0.01 -12.21
C VAL A 106 13.08 1.32 -11.48
N ILE A 107 13.21 1.29 -10.16
CA ILE A 107 13.08 2.46 -9.28
C ILE A 107 14.30 2.67 -8.37
N GLY A 108 15.29 1.80 -8.46
CA GLY A 108 16.56 1.93 -7.76
C GLY A 108 17.59 0.97 -8.33
N GLN A 109 18.86 1.30 -8.12
CA GLN A 109 20.01 0.50 -8.54
C GLN A 109 20.87 0.16 -7.32
N ASN A 110 21.88 -0.70 -7.52
CA ASN A 110 22.79 -1.12 -6.46
C ASN A 110 22.08 -1.80 -5.28
N ASN A 111 20.97 -2.49 -5.55
CA ASN A 111 20.33 -3.34 -4.57
C ASN A 111 21.27 -4.49 -4.23
N ARG A 112 21.48 -4.72 -2.93
CA ARG A 112 22.40 -5.72 -2.42
C ARG A 112 21.64 -6.74 -1.61
N ASP A 113 22.09 -7.98 -1.73
CA ASP A 113 21.70 -9.02 -0.80
C ASP A 113 22.21 -8.68 0.61
N ILE A 114 21.32 -8.77 1.60
CA ILE A 114 21.64 -8.49 2.99
C ILE A 114 21.48 -9.79 3.77
N ARG A 115 22.59 -10.22 4.39
CA ARG A 115 22.70 -11.45 5.18
C ARG A 115 22.22 -12.73 4.47
N GLN A 116 22.66 -12.98 3.24
CA GLN A 116 22.39 -14.25 2.56
C GLN A 116 20.88 -14.49 2.33
N GLY A 117 20.16 -13.45 1.91
CA GLY A 117 18.75 -13.52 1.54
C GLY A 117 17.76 -13.14 2.64
N GLU A 118 18.20 -12.68 3.81
CA GLU A 118 17.26 -12.25 4.86
C GLU A 118 16.57 -10.93 4.52
N SER A 119 17.23 -10.02 3.78
CA SER A 119 16.67 -8.73 3.40
C SER A 119 17.36 -8.15 2.17
N ASN A 120 16.81 -7.05 1.64
CA ASN A 120 17.42 -6.23 0.60
C ASN A 120 16.77 -4.82 0.62
N ALA A 121 17.12 -3.95 -0.34
CA ALA A 121 16.59 -2.57 -0.39
C ALA A 121 15.08 -2.46 -0.65
N THR A 122 14.40 -3.56 -0.98
CA THR A 122 12.97 -3.61 -1.29
C THR A 122 12.11 -4.08 -0.11
N ALA A 123 12.65 -4.11 1.10
CA ALA A 123 11.90 -4.45 2.31
C ALA A 123 10.79 -3.44 2.68
N PRO A 124 10.94 -2.12 2.49
CA PRO A 124 9.85 -1.19 2.75
C PRO A 124 8.68 -1.48 1.81
N SER A 125 7.47 -1.51 2.36
CA SER A 125 6.25 -1.76 1.61
C SER A 125 5.80 -0.48 0.90
N PRO A 126 5.32 -0.56 -0.36
CA PRO A 126 4.70 0.59 -1.01
C PRO A 126 3.40 1.02 -0.31
N VAL A 127 2.89 2.20 -0.67
CA VAL A 127 1.58 2.70 -0.23
C VAL A 127 0.80 3.28 -1.41
N THR A 128 -0.54 3.28 -1.35
CA THR A 128 -1.38 3.84 -2.42
C THR A 128 -2.64 4.51 -1.87
N ASP A 129 -3.09 5.56 -2.56
CA ASP A 129 -4.39 6.22 -2.33
C ASP A 129 -5.44 5.86 -3.39
N GLY A 130 -5.13 4.89 -4.27
CA GLY A 130 -5.98 4.54 -5.40
C GLY A 130 -5.91 5.48 -6.60
N LYS A 131 -5.01 6.46 -6.59
CA LYS A 131 -4.67 7.30 -7.75
C LYS A 131 -3.19 7.19 -8.08
N HIS A 132 -2.37 7.16 -7.04
CA HIS A 132 -0.94 6.97 -7.13
C HIS A 132 -0.47 5.83 -6.24
N VAL A 133 0.71 5.34 -6.54
CA VAL A 133 1.47 4.40 -5.72
C VAL A 133 2.83 5.00 -5.42
N TRP A 134 3.21 4.97 -4.14
CA TRP A 134 4.51 5.41 -3.68
C TRP A 134 5.30 4.22 -3.20
N ALA A 135 6.59 4.20 -3.55
CA ALA A 135 7.52 3.20 -3.07
C ALA A 135 8.77 3.89 -2.54
N PHE A 136 9.25 3.39 -1.40
CA PHE A 136 10.48 3.83 -0.78
C PHE A 136 11.44 2.65 -0.73
N LEU A 137 12.72 2.89 -0.98
CA LEU A 137 13.75 1.87 -0.95
C LEU A 137 14.74 2.12 0.19
N GLY A 138 15.35 1.05 0.67
CA GLY A 138 16.44 1.14 1.64
C GLY A 138 17.73 1.76 1.10
N THR A 139 17.78 2.08 -0.19
CA THR A 139 18.82 2.87 -0.87
C THR A 139 18.43 4.36 -1.03
N GLY A 140 17.32 4.78 -0.39
CA GLY A 140 16.93 6.19 -0.31
C GLY A 140 15.94 6.67 -1.36
N GLU A 141 15.73 5.96 -2.46
CA GLU A 141 14.79 6.37 -3.48
C GLU A 141 13.35 6.36 -2.94
N LEU A 142 12.66 7.48 -3.13
CA LEU A 142 11.24 7.62 -2.89
C LEU A 142 10.59 8.09 -4.20
N VAL A 143 9.70 7.26 -4.73
CA VAL A 143 9.08 7.46 -6.04
C VAL A 143 7.58 7.51 -5.93
N CYS A 144 6.94 8.22 -6.86
CA CYS A 144 5.50 8.27 -7.06
C CYS A 144 5.17 7.92 -8.51
N PHE A 145 4.28 6.95 -8.70
CA PHE A 145 3.77 6.55 -10.01
C PHE A 145 2.24 6.65 -10.02
N SER A 146 1.67 6.90 -11.20
CA SER A 146 0.25 6.64 -11.44
C SER A 146 -0.06 5.14 -11.33
N LEU A 147 -1.33 4.77 -11.17
CA LEU A 147 -1.71 3.34 -11.14
C LEU A 147 -1.38 2.58 -12.43
N ASP A 148 -1.17 3.30 -13.53
CA ASP A 148 -0.84 2.73 -14.85
C ASP A 148 0.68 2.69 -15.10
N GLY A 149 1.49 3.10 -14.13
CA GLY A 149 2.94 2.95 -14.16
C GLY A 149 3.68 4.10 -14.82
N GLU A 150 3.07 5.28 -14.87
CA GLU A 150 3.72 6.51 -15.32
C GLU A 150 4.34 7.25 -14.14
N LEU A 151 5.60 7.65 -14.27
CA LEU A 151 6.32 8.38 -13.23
C LEU A 151 5.69 9.77 -13.04
N VAL A 152 5.38 10.13 -11.80
CA VAL A 152 4.86 11.46 -11.43
C VAL A 152 5.98 12.31 -10.85
N TRP A 153 6.71 11.78 -9.88
CA TRP A 153 7.89 12.42 -9.30
C TRP A 153 8.79 11.37 -8.63
N GLU A 154 10.06 11.72 -8.46
CA GLU A 154 11.03 10.94 -7.69
C GLU A 154 11.95 11.87 -6.90
N THR A 155 12.46 11.36 -5.78
CA THR A 155 13.48 12.01 -4.97
C THR A 155 14.34 10.95 -4.31
N ASN A 156 15.49 11.34 -3.77
CA ASN A 156 16.33 10.45 -2.98
C ASN A 156 16.54 11.08 -1.60
N LEU A 157 16.19 10.31 -0.56
CA LEU A 157 16.23 10.76 0.82
C LEU A 157 17.65 10.74 1.40
N GLU A 158 18.56 9.88 0.91
CA GLU A 158 19.97 9.94 1.31
C GLU A 158 20.61 11.27 0.87
N ASN A 159 20.31 11.73 -0.35
CA ASN A 159 20.78 13.02 -0.85
C ASN A 159 20.27 14.22 -0.03
N ARG A 160 19.10 14.08 0.61
CA ARG A 160 18.43 15.16 1.36
C ARG A 160 18.74 15.15 2.85
N TYR A 161 18.95 13.96 3.41
CA TYR A 161 18.98 13.73 4.86
C TYR A 161 20.22 12.98 5.34
N GLY A 162 21.13 12.62 4.44
CA GLY A 162 22.36 11.89 4.72
C GLY A 162 22.24 10.40 4.42
N GLU A 163 23.39 9.77 4.15
CA GLU A 163 23.49 8.35 3.82
C GLU A 163 22.89 7.45 4.90
N PHE A 164 22.12 6.45 4.48
CA PHE A 164 21.55 5.49 5.39
C PHE A 164 22.62 4.50 5.84
N ASN A 165 22.71 4.33 7.15
CA ASN A 165 23.69 3.45 7.75
C ASN A 165 22.99 2.48 8.70
N THR A 166 22.73 1.28 8.20
CA THR A 166 21.99 0.22 8.91
C THR A 166 22.70 -1.13 8.75
N TYR A 167 22.77 -1.93 9.82
CA TYR A 167 23.41 -3.27 9.73
C TYR A 167 22.58 -4.26 8.91
N TRP A 168 21.25 -4.23 9.05
CA TRP A 168 20.36 -5.26 8.50
C TRP A 168 19.44 -4.73 7.38
N GLY A 169 19.86 -3.67 6.70
CA GLY A 169 19.07 -2.98 5.68
C GLY A 169 18.03 -2.04 6.27
N PHE A 170 17.14 -1.53 5.43
CA PHE A 170 16.10 -0.59 5.84
C PHE A 170 14.74 -1.20 5.56
N ALA A 171 13.85 -1.26 6.56
CA ALA A 171 12.54 -1.90 6.43
C ALA A 171 11.36 -1.00 6.84
N THR A 172 11.62 0.25 7.21
CA THR A 172 10.59 1.22 7.55
C THR A 172 9.82 1.63 6.29
N SER A 173 8.52 1.37 6.30
CA SER A 173 7.60 1.71 5.21
C SER A 173 7.07 3.14 5.39
N PRO A 174 6.82 3.89 4.29
CA PRO A 174 6.13 5.16 4.37
C PRO A 174 4.70 4.96 4.91
N LEU A 175 4.21 5.97 5.63
CA LEU A 175 2.82 6.06 6.07
C LEU A 175 2.12 7.14 5.26
N LEU A 176 1.03 6.78 4.60
CA LEU A 176 0.19 7.69 3.85
C LEU A 176 -1.02 8.11 4.70
N ASP A 177 -1.18 9.43 4.88
CA ASP A 177 -2.34 9.98 5.58
C ASP A 177 -2.69 11.37 5.02
N GLY A 178 -3.90 11.49 4.47
CA GLY A 178 -4.37 12.70 3.79
C GLY A 178 -3.50 13.08 2.58
N ASP A 179 -2.90 14.26 2.63
CA ASP A 179 -2.01 14.80 1.59
C ASP A 179 -0.52 14.61 1.90
N ARG A 180 -0.20 13.75 2.86
CA ARG A 180 1.15 13.62 3.40
C ARG A 180 1.66 12.19 3.36
N LEU A 181 2.95 12.08 3.08
CA LEU A 181 3.76 10.89 3.32
C LEU A 181 4.62 11.13 4.55
N TYR A 182 4.48 10.28 5.55
CA TYR A 182 5.28 10.30 6.75
C TYR A 182 6.35 9.23 6.66
N LEU A 183 7.59 9.62 6.96
CA LEU A 183 8.72 8.71 7.02
C LEU A 183 9.43 8.88 8.36
N GLN A 184 9.96 7.77 8.84
CA GLN A 184 10.80 7.73 10.02
C GLN A 184 12.17 7.20 9.58
N LEU A 185 13.18 8.08 9.63
CA LEU A 185 14.56 7.78 9.30
C LEU A 185 15.33 7.64 10.61
N LEU A 186 15.34 6.43 11.16
CA LEU A 186 16.08 6.07 12.37
C LEU A 186 17.20 5.11 12.02
N HIS A 187 18.40 5.66 11.91
CA HIS A 187 19.62 4.92 11.63
C HIS A 187 20.81 5.59 12.32
N GLU A 188 22.02 5.06 12.17
CA GLU A 188 23.20 5.53 12.92
C GLU A 188 23.43 7.04 12.83
N ASN A 189 23.14 7.62 11.67
CA ASN A 189 23.40 9.03 11.36
C ASN A 189 22.16 9.93 11.46
N ALA A 190 20.97 9.39 11.73
CA ALA A 190 19.75 10.20 11.78
C ALA A 190 18.71 9.66 12.77
N GLN A 191 18.07 10.60 13.46
CA GLN A 191 16.86 10.36 14.25
C GLN A 191 15.75 11.28 13.77
N LEU A 192 15.31 11.11 12.52
CA LEU A 192 14.43 12.07 11.85
C LEU A 192 13.03 11.49 11.65
N VAL A 193 12.03 12.33 11.91
CA VAL A 193 10.65 12.12 11.47
C VAL A 193 10.35 13.20 10.42
N LEU A 194 9.82 12.78 9.28
CA LEU A 194 9.57 13.63 8.13
C LEU A 194 8.09 13.61 7.77
N ALA A 195 7.57 14.74 7.33
CA ALA A 195 6.36 14.79 6.52
C ALA A 195 6.68 15.42 5.17
N LEU A 196 6.35 14.69 4.12
CA LEU A 196 6.48 15.12 2.74
C LEU A 196 5.09 15.33 2.14
N ASP A 197 4.98 16.29 1.24
CA ASP A 197 3.79 16.46 0.41
C ASP A 197 3.69 15.29 -0.58
N LYS A 198 2.57 14.56 -0.56
CA LYS A 198 2.43 13.34 -1.38
C LYS A 198 2.43 13.61 -2.88
N SER A 199 2.04 14.81 -3.30
CA SER A 199 1.87 15.19 -4.70
C SER A 199 3.17 15.65 -5.35
N THR A 200 4.14 16.08 -4.55
CA THR A 200 5.41 16.64 -5.03
C THR A 200 6.66 15.96 -4.46
N GLY A 201 6.54 15.25 -3.34
CA GLY A 201 7.68 14.71 -2.59
C GLY A 201 8.47 15.77 -1.80
N ASN A 202 8.01 17.02 -1.78
CA ASN A 202 8.69 18.11 -1.09
C ASN A 202 8.53 18.02 0.42
N GLU A 203 9.56 18.46 1.16
CA GLU A 203 9.48 18.56 2.61
C GLU A 203 8.42 19.57 3.03
N ILE A 204 7.48 19.13 3.88
CA ILE A 204 6.58 20.03 4.61
C ILE A 204 7.24 20.41 5.93
N TRP A 205 7.72 19.40 6.65
CA TRP A 205 8.50 19.57 7.86
C TRP A 205 9.39 18.36 8.11
N LYS A 206 10.43 18.59 8.91
CA LYS A 206 11.26 17.57 9.53
C LYS A 206 11.44 17.87 10.99
N GLN A 207 11.56 16.84 11.80
CA GLN A 207 11.75 16.94 13.23
C GLN A 207 12.76 15.90 13.68
N ASN A 208 13.74 16.33 14.47
CA ASN A 208 14.55 15.39 15.24
C ASN A 208 13.63 14.71 16.25
N ARG A 209 13.61 13.38 16.27
CA ARG A 209 12.83 12.57 17.20
C ARG A 209 13.35 12.85 18.61
N ALA A 210 12.57 13.57 19.41
CA ALA A 210 12.90 13.86 20.78
C ALA A 210 12.72 12.59 21.62
N THR A 211 13.81 12.08 22.18
CA THR A 211 13.81 10.88 23.03
C THR A 211 14.76 11.10 24.20
N ASP A 212 14.39 10.62 25.38
CA ASP A 212 15.23 10.52 26.57
C ASP A 212 16.02 9.20 26.60
N ALA A 213 15.97 8.41 25.52
CA ALA A 213 16.89 7.31 25.31
C ALA A 213 18.34 7.77 25.48
N ARG A 214 19.11 7.00 26.24
CA ARG A 214 20.56 7.24 26.40
C ARG A 214 21.29 7.27 25.04
N SER A 215 20.81 6.47 24.10
CA SER A 215 21.19 6.47 22.70
C SER A 215 20.02 5.96 21.87
N GLU A 216 19.81 6.49 20.68
CA GLU A 216 18.94 5.84 19.72
C GLU A 216 19.52 4.45 19.37
N CYS A 217 18.66 3.45 19.18
CA CYS A 217 19.08 2.24 18.49
C CYS A 217 19.40 2.64 17.07
N LEU A 218 20.68 2.56 16.71
CA LEU A 218 21.22 2.95 15.40
C LEU A 218 20.60 2.14 14.24
N HIS A 219 19.73 1.18 14.54
CA HIS A 219 19.10 0.25 13.62
C HIS A 219 17.63 -0.01 14.01
N SER A 220 16.76 0.98 13.81
CA SER A 220 15.31 0.79 13.99
C SER A 220 14.64 0.47 12.65
N TYR A 221 13.69 -0.46 12.70
CA TYR A 221 12.95 -0.97 11.53
C TYR A 221 11.45 -0.66 11.63
N ALA A 222 11.10 0.29 12.49
CA ALA A 222 9.71 0.61 12.81
C ALA A 222 9.13 1.60 11.80
N SER A 223 7.96 1.25 11.27
CA SER A 223 7.13 2.16 10.48
C SER A 223 6.26 3.01 11.40
N PRO A 224 6.08 4.31 11.11
CA PRO A 224 5.21 5.17 11.90
C PRO A 224 3.74 4.76 11.74
N VAL A 225 2.90 5.10 12.72
CA VAL A 225 1.46 4.81 12.71
C VAL A 225 0.67 6.08 13.01
N MET A 226 -0.39 6.32 12.25
CA MET A 226 -1.35 7.37 12.59
C MET A 226 -2.38 6.82 13.58
N TYR A 227 -2.40 7.38 14.78
CA TYR A 227 -3.37 7.04 15.83
C TYR A 227 -4.42 8.15 15.97
N ARG A 228 -5.69 7.76 16.03
CA ARG A 228 -6.82 8.69 16.17
C ARG A 228 -7.71 8.25 17.34
N HIS A 229 -7.89 9.14 18.32
CA HIS A 229 -8.75 8.88 19.48
C HIS A 229 -9.32 10.17 20.05
N ASN A 230 -10.63 10.21 20.31
CA ASN A 230 -11.34 11.37 20.90
C ASN A 230 -11.04 12.72 20.22
N GLY A 231 -10.98 12.73 18.87
CA GLY A 231 -10.69 13.94 18.09
C GLY A 231 -9.21 14.35 18.04
N LEU A 232 -8.33 13.66 18.76
CA LEU A 232 -6.88 13.83 18.66
C LEU A 232 -6.32 12.92 17.57
N THR A 233 -5.40 13.47 16.79
CA THR A 233 -4.62 12.75 15.79
C THR A 233 -3.15 12.83 16.17
N GLN A 234 -2.49 11.68 16.30
CA GLN A 234 -1.11 11.56 16.74
C GLN A 234 -0.34 10.67 15.76
N LEU A 235 0.80 11.16 15.28
CA LEU A 235 1.76 10.35 14.58
C LEU A 235 2.64 9.66 15.63
N ILE A 236 2.49 8.34 15.75
CA ILE A 236 3.23 7.53 16.72
C ILE A 236 4.45 6.94 16.04
N THR A 237 5.60 7.15 16.66
CA THR A 237 6.92 6.69 16.23
C THR A 237 7.54 5.83 17.32
N HIS A 238 8.26 4.78 16.92
CA HIS A 238 8.90 3.87 17.88
C HIS A 238 10.35 3.61 17.48
N GLY A 239 11.25 3.64 18.47
CA GLY A 239 12.67 3.38 18.30
C GLY A 239 13.41 3.49 19.63
N ALA A 240 14.50 2.73 19.78
CA ALA A 240 15.36 2.74 20.96
C ALA A 240 14.66 2.42 22.30
N ASP A 241 13.62 1.58 22.29
CA ASP A 241 12.75 1.30 23.45
C ASP A 241 11.87 2.49 23.89
N TYR A 242 11.70 3.51 23.04
CA TYR A 242 10.82 4.65 23.28
C TYR A 242 9.74 4.77 22.21
N VAL A 243 8.55 5.19 22.65
CA VAL A 243 7.44 5.61 21.80
C VAL A 243 7.25 7.12 21.95
N VAL A 244 7.21 7.84 20.83
CA VAL A 244 7.01 9.30 20.76
C VAL A 244 5.88 9.60 19.80
#